data_AF-A0A928D095-F1
#
_entry.id   AF-A0A928D095-F1
#
_cell.length_a   1.000
_cell.length_b   1.000
_cell.length_c   1.000
_cell.angle_alpha   90.00
_cell.angle_beta   90.00
_cell.angle_gamma   90.00
#
_symmetry.space_group_name_H-M   'P 1'
#
loop_
_entity.id
_entity.type
_entity.pdbx_description
1 polymer ?
#
loop_
_entity_poly.entity_id
_entity_poly.type
_entity_poly.pdbx_seq_one_letter_code
_entity_poly.pdbx_strand_id
1 'polypeptide(L)'
;MVTLCPHCGAMYNIGDEYQNQPLTCSYCNNAFNAAAAQICPACNTPNHPGVPACAACQTPFAPQELSFDQEVALAVQDFNKRKLYDSLYWFFSIPCILFSAAGCFFLVFAAILGVLYGISQLFDDMTTAVLRYAVGAIMGTFASIGGGCLGGAFGLNFLYKKINPDKDFPFGTFFLIGALVGLITLLSFLYWANSQTPAA
;
A
#
# COMPACT_ATOMS: atom_id res chain seq x y z
N MET A 1 -15.53 -31.53 22.58
CA MET A 1 -15.00 -31.91 21.26
C MET A 1 -13.47 -32.01 21.21
N VAL A 2 -12.91 -32.68 20.20
CA VAL A 2 -11.45 -32.71 19.93
C VAL A 2 -11.09 -31.66 18.87
N THR A 3 -10.00 -30.92 19.07
CA THR A 3 -9.42 -29.97 18.10
C THR A 3 -7.91 -30.21 17.94
N LEU A 4 -7.35 -29.83 16.79
CA LEU A 4 -5.91 -29.93 16.50
C LEU A 4 -5.32 -28.56 16.22
N CYS A 5 -4.13 -28.29 16.77
CA CYS A 5 -3.38 -27.09 16.42
C CYS A 5 -2.91 -27.19 14.95
N PRO A 6 -3.21 -26.19 14.08
CA PRO A 6 -2.81 -26.21 12.67
C PRO A 6 -1.29 -26.08 12.47
N HIS A 7 -0.56 -25.59 13.48
CA HIS A 7 0.89 -25.34 13.37
C HIS A 7 1.74 -26.56 13.72
N CYS A 8 1.32 -27.33 14.73
CA CYS A 8 2.13 -28.44 15.25
C CYS A 8 1.37 -29.78 15.31
N GLY A 9 0.08 -29.80 15.02
CA GLY A 9 -0.74 -31.02 15.08
C GLY A 9 -1.08 -31.50 16.51
N ALA A 10 -0.71 -30.74 17.55
CA ALA A 10 -1.06 -31.10 18.92
C ALA A 10 -2.58 -31.17 19.12
N MET A 11 -3.03 -32.23 19.80
CA MET A 11 -4.44 -32.53 20.01
C MET A 11 -4.92 -31.98 21.36
N TYR A 12 -6.10 -31.36 21.36
CA TYR A 12 -6.73 -30.79 22.54
C TYR A 12 -8.17 -31.31 22.65
N ASN A 13 -8.58 -31.68 23.87
CA ASN A 13 -9.97 -31.95 24.18
C ASN A 13 -10.53 -30.74 24.93
N ILE A 14 -11.45 -30.04 24.29
CA ILE A 14 -12.03 -28.78 24.78
C ILE A 14 -13.55 -28.92 24.86
N GLY A 15 -14.17 -28.16 25.76
CA GLY A 15 -15.64 -28.07 25.83
C GLY A 15 -16.22 -27.50 24.54
N ASP A 16 -17.46 -27.86 24.22
CA ASP A 16 -18.14 -27.40 22.99
C ASP A 16 -18.42 -25.89 23.04
N GLU A 17 -18.44 -25.29 24.23
CA GLU A 17 -18.51 -23.84 24.46
C GLU A 17 -17.31 -23.06 23.90
N TYR A 18 -16.18 -23.73 23.64
CA TYR A 18 -14.97 -23.14 23.05
C TYR A 18 -14.93 -23.27 21.53
N GLN A 19 -16.01 -23.74 20.87
CA GLN A 19 -16.04 -23.85 19.41
C GLN A 19 -15.92 -22.47 18.76
N ASN A 20 -15.00 -22.35 17.80
CA ASN A 20 -14.64 -21.13 17.09
C ASN A 20 -14.04 -20.01 17.97
N GLN A 21 -13.62 -20.31 19.20
CA GLN A 21 -12.90 -19.34 20.03
C GLN A 21 -11.38 -19.39 19.75
N PRO A 22 -10.67 -18.25 19.88
CA PRO A 22 -9.22 -18.22 19.77
C PRO A 22 -8.57 -18.87 21.00
N LEU A 23 -7.75 -19.90 20.77
CA LEU A 23 -6.96 -20.59 21.79
C LEU A 23 -5.47 -20.43 21.50
N THR A 24 -4.64 -20.51 22.54
CA THR A 24 -3.18 -20.54 22.41
C THR A 24 -2.67 -21.97 22.57
N CYS A 25 -1.90 -22.46 21.60
CA CYS A 25 -1.33 -23.79 21.67
C CYS A 25 -0.22 -23.86 22.74
N SER A 26 -0.39 -24.73 23.74
CA SER A 26 0.61 -24.98 24.79
C SER A 26 1.95 -25.55 24.31
N TYR A 27 2.00 -26.16 23.11
CA TYR A 27 3.23 -26.75 22.57
C TYR A 27 4.05 -25.77 21.72
N CYS A 28 3.40 -24.97 20.87
CA CYS A 28 4.08 -24.05 19.94
C CYS A 28 3.83 -22.56 20.21
N ASN A 29 3.01 -22.22 21.21
CA ASN A 29 2.64 -20.85 21.61
C ASN A 29 1.97 -20.00 20.51
N ASN A 30 1.54 -20.60 19.40
CA ASN A 30 0.79 -19.90 18.37
C ASN A 30 -0.71 -19.90 18.70
N ALA A 31 -1.37 -18.78 18.40
CA ALA A 31 -2.82 -18.66 18.50
C ALA A 31 -3.51 -19.34 17.30
N PHE A 32 -4.61 -20.04 17.55
CA PHE A 32 -5.43 -20.66 16.52
C PHE A 32 -6.91 -20.68 16.94
N ASN A 33 -7.82 -20.77 15.96
CA ASN A 33 -9.24 -20.92 16.27
C ASN A 33 -9.59 -22.39 16.47
N ALA A 34 -10.25 -22.70 17.59
CA ALA A 34 -10.73 -24.04 17.88
C ALA A 34 -11.78 -24.49 16.88
N ALA A 35 -11.40 -25.40 15.98
CA ALA A 35 -12.32 -26.05 15.04
C ALA A 35 -12.40 -27.55 15.37
N ALA A 36 -13.59 -28.13 15.25
CA ALA A 36 -13.78 -29.55 15.50
C ALA A 36 -12.95 -30.39 14.51
N ALA A 37 -12.19 -31.35 15.04
CA ALA A 37 -11.37 -32.24 14.23
C ALA A 37 -12.25 -33.15 13.35
N GLN A 38 -11.83 -33.36 12.10
CA GLN A 38 -12.47 -34.32 11.21
C GLN A 38 -11.88 -35.70 11.46
N ILE A 39 -12.72 -36.67 11.84
CA ILE A 39 -12.28 -38.05 12.07
C ILE A 39 -12.24 -38.79 10.73
N CYS A 40 -11.10 -39.42 10.42
CA CYS A 40 -10.98 -40.22 9.20
C CYS A 40 -11.84 -41.49 9.31
N PRO A 41 -12.77 -41.75 8.37
CA PRO A 41 -13.63 -42.94 8.44
C PRO A 41 -12.87 -44.25 8.21
N ALA A 42 -11.69 -44.21 7.58
CA ALA A 42 -10.89 -45.40 7.29
C ALA A 42 -10.00 -45.84 8.47
N CYS A 43 -9.42 -44.89 9.21
CA CYS A 43 -8.43 -45.17 10.26
C CYS A 43 -8.74 -44.54 11.63
N ASN A 44 -9.88 -43.86 11.78
CA ASN A 44 -10.31 -43.15 13.00
C ASN A 44 -9.30 -42.12 13.55
N THR A 45 -8.34 -41.68 12.74
CA THR A 45 -7.37 -40.65 13.14
C THR A 45 -8.03 -39.27 13.02
N PRO A 46 -7.91 -38.39 14.05
CA PRO A 46 -8.43 -37.04 13.98
C PRO A 46 -7.50 -36.16 13.14
N ASN A 47 -8.08 -35.38 12.23
CA ASN A 47 -7.38 -34.51 11.30
C ASN A 47 -7.91 -33.07 11.40
N HIS A 48 -7.13 -32.11 10.92
CA HIS A 48 -7.56 -30.72 10.85
C HIS A 48 -8.71 -30.58 9.83
N PRO A 49 -9.79 -29.82 10.10
CA PRO A 49 -10.96 -29.74 9.22
C PRO A 49 -10.67 -29.13 7.83
N GLY A 50 -9.51 -28.48 7.65
CA GLY A 50 -9.09 -27.91 6.37
C GLY A 50 -8.19 -28.80 5.50
N VAL A 51 -7.85 -30.04 5.91
CA VAL A 51 -7.00 -30.91 5.09
C VAL A 51 -7.84 -31.73 4.09
N PRO A 52 -7.41 -31.86 2.82
CA PRO A 52 -8.18 -32.58 1.80
C PRO A 52 -8.09 -34.11 1.94
N ALA A 53 -7.11 -34.62 2.67
CA ALA A 53 -6.90 -36.05 2.89
C ALA A 53 -6.37 -36.32 4.30
N CYS A 54 -6.61 -37.52 4.81
CA CYS A 54 -6.12 -37.94 6.12
C CYS A 54 -4.59 -38.01 6.13
N ALA A 55 -3.94 -37.37 7.10
CA ALA A 55 -2.48 -37.38 7.23
C ALA A 55 -1.89 -38.78 7.46
N ALA A 56 -2.63 -39.65 8.17
CA ALA A 56 -2.17 -41.01 8.48
C ALA A 56 -2.30 -41.99 7.30
N CYS A 57 -3.48 -42.10 6.68
CA CYS A 57 -3.74 -43.12 5.65
C CYS A 57 -3.88 -42.57 4.23
N GLN A 58 -3.71 -41.25 4.02
CA GLN A 58 -3.81 -40.58 2.71
C GLN A 58 -5.18 -40.75 2.01
N THR A 59 -6.19 -41.29 2.68
CA THR A 59 -7.54 -41.40 2.13
C THR A 59 -8.14 -40.00 2.00
N PRO A 60 -8.62 -39.59 0.81
CA PRO A 60 -9.25 -38.29 0.63
C PRO A 60 -10.51 -38.21 1.47
N PHE A 61 -10.75 -37.06 2.08
CA PHE A 61 -12.05 -36.80 2.69
C PHE A 61 -13.07 -36.60 1.58
N ALA A 62 -14.27 -37.15 1.75
CA ALA A 62 -15.38 -36.82 0.86
C ALA A 62 -15.54 -35.30 0.87
N PRO A 63 -15.70 -34.64 -0.31
CA PRO A 63 -15.97 -33.23 -0.35
C PRO A 63 -17.20 -32.98 0.54
N GLN A 64 -17.00 -32.23 1.62
CA GLN A 64 -18.13 -31.75 2.40
C GLN A 64 -18.88 -30.84 1.45
N GLU A 65 -20.10 -31.24 1.07
CA GLU A 65 -21.05 -30.29 0.51
C GLU A 65 -21.23 -29.24 1.59
N LEU A 66 -20.58 -28.08 1.38
CA LEU A 66 -20.80 -26.92 2.21
C LEU A 66 -22.30 -26.68 2.20
N SER A 67 -22.90 -26.50 3.37
CA SER A 67 -24.29 -26.07 3.39
C SER A 67 -24.40 -24.78 2.60
N PHE A 68 -25.50 -24.62 1.87
CA PHE A 68 -25.75 -23.43 1.06
C PHE A 68 -25.53 -22.13 1.87
N ASP A 69 -25.89 -22.13 3.15
CA ASP A 69 -25.67 -21.00 4.05
C ASP A 69 -24.18 -20.67 4.27
N GLN A 70 -23.32 -21.69 4.34
CA GLN A 70 -21.89 -21.52 4.54
C GLN A 70 -21.20 -21.06 3.25
N GLU A 71 -21.65 -21.53 2.08
CA GLU A 71 -21.21 -21.00 0.79
C GLU A 71 -21.60 -19.52 0.63
N VAL A 72 -22.85 -19.16 0.97
CA VAL A 72 -23.32 -17.78 0.92
C VAL A 72 -22.53 -16.90 1.89
N ALA A 73 -22.24 -17.36 3.11
CA ALA A 73 -21.45 -16.60 4.08
C ALA A 73 -20.03 -16.31 3.59
N LEU A 74 -19.35 -17.31 3.02
CA LEU A 74 -18.03 -17.15 2.41
C LEU A 74 -18.08 -16.18 1.22
N ALA A 75 -19.08 -16.33 0.34
CA ALA A 75 -19.27 -15.46 -0.81
C ALA A 75 -19.55 -13.99 -0.41
N VAL A 76 -20.36 -13.77 0.62
CA VAL A 76 -20.65 -12.43 1.17
C VAL A 76 -19.39 -11.81 1.77
N GLN A 77 -18.59 -12.58 2.50
CA GLN A 77 -17.35 -12.10 3.09
C GLN A 77 -16.34 -11.66 2.01
N ASP A 78 -16.22 -12.45 0.94
CA ASP A 78 -15.38 -12.11 -0.21
C ASP A 78 -15.89 -10.88 -0.97
N PHE A 79 -17.20 -10.76 -1.14
CA PHE A 79 -17.81 -9.60 -1.79
C PHE A 79 -17.57 -8.31 -1.00
N ASN A 80 -17.73 -8.37 0.33
CA ASN A 80 -17.55 -7.20 1.18
C ASN A 80 -16.09 -6.72 1.18
N LYS A 81 -15.13 -7.67 1.14
CA LYS A 81 -13.70 -7.36 1.05
C LYS A 81 -13.33 -6.62 -0.25
N ARG A 82 -13.90 -7.04 -1.39
CA ARG A 82 -13.68 -6.36 -2.68
C ARG A 82 -14.27 -4.95 -2.70
N LYS A 83 -15.49 -4.79 -2.18
CA LYS A 83 -16.16 -3.48 -2.14
C LYS A 83 -15.42 -2.46 -1.27
N LEU A 84 -14.87 -2.90 -0.14
CA LEU A 84 -14.08 -2.04 0.73
C LEU A 84 -12.79 -1.57 0.05
N TYR A 85 -12.14 -2.47 -0.70
CA TYR A 85 -10.92 -2.15 -1.44
C TYR A 85 -11.19 -1.16 -2.59
N ASP A 86 -12.25 -1.37 -3.38
CA ASP A 86 -12.62 -0.45 -4.45
C ASP A 86 -12.96 0.94 -3.88
N SER A 87 -13.71 1.00 -2.79
CA SER A 87 -14.03 2.26 -2.11
C SER A 87 -12.77 2.98 -1.62
N LEU A 88 -11.85 2.25 -0.97
CA LEU A 88 -10.59 2.81 -0.46
C LEU A 88 -9.72 3.32 -1.62
N TYR A 89 -9.62 2.56 -2.71
CA TYR A 89 -8.87 2.95 -3.89
C TYR A 89 -9.41 4.26 -4.48
N TRP A 90 -10.73 4.40 -4.62
CA TRP A 90 -11.34 5.63 -5.13
C TRP A 90 -11.13 6.82 -4.18
N PHE A 91 -11.23 6.61 -2.87
CA PHE A 91 -11.01 7.65 -1.87
C PHE A 91 -9.57 8.19 -1.86
N PHE A 92 -8.56 7.36 -2.10
CA PHE A 92 -7.15 7.80 -2.08
C PHE A 92 -6.62 8.20 -3.46
N SER A 93 -7.04 7.54 -4.53
CA SER A 93 -6.51 7.79 -5.88
C SER A 93 -6.99 9.13 -6.44
N ILE A 94 -8.27 9.49 -6.30
CA ILE A 94 -8.80 10.75 -6.86
C ILE A 94 -8.08 11.97 -6.28
N PRO A 95 -7.97 12.15 -4.94
CA PRO A 95 -7.27 13.31 -4.40
C PRO A 95 -5.82 13.37 -4.88
N CYS A 96 -5.11 12.24 -4.93
CA CYS A 96 -3.73 12.21 -5.43
C CYS A 96 -3.63 12.67 -6.89
N ILE A 97 -4.54 12.23 -7.76
CA ILE A 97 -4.58 12.66 -9.17
C ILE A 97 -4.88 14.16 -9.25
N LEU A 98 -5.84 14.66 -8.48
CA LEU A 98 -6.21 16.08 -8.45
C LEU A 98 -5.06 16.95 -7.92
N PHE A 99 -4.39 16.53 -6.85
CA PHE A 99 -3.21 17.23 -6.31
C PHE A 99 -2.05 17.22 -7.30
N SER A 100 -1.81 16.09 -7.99
CA SER A 100 -0.79 16.02 -9.03
C SER A 100 -1.10 16.94 -10.21
N ALA A 101 -2.34 16.97 -10.67
CA ALA A 101 -2.78 17.85 -11.76
C ALA A 101 -2.64 19.33 -11.36
N ALA A 102 -3.09 19.69 -10.16
CA ALA A 102 -2.95 21.05 -9.62
C ALA A 102 -1.48 21.46 -9.50
N GLY A 103 -0.60 20.56 -9.06
CA GLY A 103 0.84 20.77 -9.01
C GLY A 103 1.43 21.08 -10.40
N CYS A 104 1.03 20.33 -11.43
CA CYS A 104 1.45 20.57 -12.81
C CYS A 104 0.98 21.94 -13.33
N PHE A 105 -0.28 22.32 -13.10
CA PHE A 105 -0.79 23.64 -13.51
C PHE A 105 -0.02 24.78 -12.81
N PHE A 106 0.27 24.61 -11.51
CA PHE A 106 0.99 25.60 -10.75
C PHE A 106 2.45 25.75 -11.20
N LEU A 107 3.12 24.65 -11.61
CA LEU A 107 4.46 24.69 -12.20
C LEU A 107 4.49 25.44 -13.53
N VAL A 108 3.52 25.19 -14.43
CA VAL A 108 3.40 25.93 -15.70
C VAL A 108 3.16 27.41 -15.43
N PHE A 109 2.29 27.74 -14.48
CA PHE A 109 2.03 29.11 -14.09
C PHE A 109 3.28 29.82 -13.52
N ALA A 110 4.02 29.15 -12.64
CA ALA A 110 5.28 29.66 -12.09
C ALA A 110 6.33 29.89 -13.18
N ALA A 111 6.43 29.00 -14.17
CA ALA A 111 7.33 29.16 -15.31
C ALA A 111 6.95 30.39 -16.16
N ILE A 112 5.66 30.59 -16.45
CA ILE A 112 5.16 31.77 -17.16
C ILE A 112 5.50 33.05 -16.39
N LEU A 113 5.25 33.07 -15.08
CA LEU A 113 5.61 34.21 -14.23
C LEU A 113 7.12 34.48 -14.23
N GLY A 114 7.96 33.43 -14.21
CA GLY A 114 9.41 33.55 -14.31
C GLY A 114 9.88 34.13 -15.65
N VAL A 115 9.23 33.78 -16.76
CA VAL A 115 9.51 34.38 -18.08
C VAL A 115 9.07 35.84 -18.13
N LEU A 116 7.85 36.15 -17.67
CA LEU A 116 7.34 37.53 -17.61
C LEU A 116 8.23 38.42 -16.73
N TYR A 117 8.72 37.86 -15.62
CA TYR A 117 9.74 38.48 -14.77
C TYR A 117 11.03 38.76 -15.55
N GLY A 118 11.56 37.76 -16.26
CA GLY A 118 12.82 37.92 -17.01
C GLY A 118 12.69 39.01 -18.07
N ILE A 119 11.52 39.10 -18.70
CA ILE A 119 11.20 40.18 -19.63
C ILE A 119 11.15 41.52 -18.88
N SER A 120 10.52 41.62 -17.70
CA SER A 120 10.46 42.88 -16.95
C SER A 120 11.83 43.37 -16.48
N GLN A 121 12.74 42.46 -16.14
CA GLN A 121 14.13 42.80 -15.79
C GLN A 121 14.91 43.40 -16.96
N LEU A 122 14.54 43.06 -18.20
CA LEU A 122 15.11 43.68 -19.39
C LEU A 122 14.74 45.18 -19.51
N PHE A 123 13.74 45.63 -18.74
CA PHE A 123 13.16 46.97 -18.85
C PHE A 123 13.41 47.90 -17.66
N ASP A 124 13.90 47.45 -16.49
CA ASP A 124 14.08 48.34 -15.33
C ASP A 124 15.28 48.00 -14.43
N ASP A 125 16.20 48.97 -14.30
CA ASP A 125 17.48 48.88 -13.59
C ASP A 125 17.39 49.02 -12.04
N MET A 126 16.18 48.99 -11.42
CA MET A 126 16.06 49.18 -9.96
C MET A 126 15.09 48.25 -9.20
N THR A 127 14.34 47.34 -9.84
CA THR A 127 13.36 46.45 -9.17
C THR A 127 13.81 44.97 -9.04
N THR A 128 15.11 44.72 -9.24
CA THR A 128 15.75 43.39 -9.30
C THR A 128 15.73 42.60 -7.98
N ALA A 129 15.90 43.24 -6.82
CA ALA A 129 16.22 42.53 -5.57
C ALA A 129 15.02 41.81 -4.92
N VAL A 130 13.89 42.50 -4.73
CA VAL A 130 12.68 41.94 -4.07
C VAL A 130 12.12 40.78 -4.88
N LEU A 131 12.15 40.93 -6.20
CA LEU A 131 11.58 39.99 -7.12
C LEU A 131 12.46 38.69 -7.16
N ARG A 132 13.80 38.78 -7.01
CA ARG A 132 14.69 37.60 -6.87
C ARG A 132 14.36 36.75 -5.64
N TYR A 133 14.07 37.39 -4.51
CA TYR A 133 13.67 36.69 -3.28
C TYR A 133 12.32 35.97 -3.44
N ALA A 134 11.36 36.55 -4.16
CA ALA A 134 10.07 35.92 -4.43
C ALA A 134 10.22 34.66 -5.29
N VAL A 135 11.03 34.70 -6.35
CA VAL A 135 11.27 33.53 -7.23
C VAL A 135 12.00 32.42 -6.47
N GLY A 136 13.04 32.75 -5.69
CA GLY A 136 13.75 31.77 -4.86
C GLY A 136 12.86 31.11 -3.80
N ALA A 137 12.00 31.90 -3.14
CA ALA A 137 11.04 31.38 -2.17
C ALA A 137 10.05 30.41 -2.81
N ILE A 138 9.51 30.74 -4.00
CA ILE A 138 8.60 29.88 -4.76
C ILE A 138 9.29 28.56 -5.13
N MET A 139 10.51 28.60 -5.70
CA MET A 139 11.25 27.37 -6.04
C MET A 139 11.56 26.50 -4.81
N GLY A 140 11.87 27.12 -3.66
CA GLY A 140 12.12 26.42 -2.40
C GLY A 140 10.88 25.67 -1.87
N THR A 141 9.69 26.28 -1.93
CA THR A 141 8.44 25.61 -1.55
C THR A 141 8.08 24.46 -2.50
N PHE A 142 8.42 24.54 -3.78
CA PHE A 142 8.20 23.44 -4.71
C PHE A 142 9.08 22.23 -4.41
N ALA A 143 10.36 22.43 -4.07
CA ALA A 143 11.25 21.35 -3.70
C ALA A 143 10.74 20.60 -2.44
N SER A 144 10.18 21.32 -1.47
CA SER A 144 9.64 20.70 -0.25
C SER A 144 8.31 19.97 -0.49
N ILE A 145 7.40 20.52 -1.30
CA ILE A 145 6.13 19.87 -1.64
C ILE A 145 6.36 18.62 -2.49
N GLY A 146 7.25 18.68 -3.49
CA GLY A 146 7.61 17.53 -4.33
C GLY A 146 8.23 16.38 -3.52
N GLY A 147 9.10 16.70 -2.55
CA GLY A 147 9.65 15.72 -1.62
C GLY A 147 8.58 15.05 -0.74
N GLY A 148 7.61 15.83 -0.24
CA GLY A 148 6.50 15.32 0.57
C GLY A 148 5.58 14.36 -0.18
N CYS A 149 5.24 14.67 -1.44
CA CYS A 149 4.41 13.80 -2.28
C CYS A 149 5.09 12.45 -2.58
N LEU A 150 6.40 12.45 -2.83
CA LEU A 150 7.17 11.22 -3.04
C LEU A 150 7.22 10.37 -1.76
N GLY A 151 7.43 10.99 -0.60
CA GLY A 151 7.42 10.28 0.69
C GLY A 151 6.07 9.63 1.01
N GLY A 152 4.95 10.31 0.74
CA GLY A 152 3.60 9.77 0.92
C GLY A 152 3.31 8.58 0.02
N ALA A 153 3.76 8.63 -1.24
CA ALA A 153 3.62 7.54 -2.19
C ALA A 153 4.39 6.27 -1.77
N PHE A 154 5.59 6.42 -1.17
CA PHE A 154 6.33 5.30 -0.59
C PHE A 154 5.62 4.66 0.59
N GLY A 155 5.06 5.47 1.50
CA GLY A 155 4.32 4.97 2.66
C GLY A 155 3.09 4.15 2.25
N LEU A 156 2.34 4.63 1.26
CA LEU A 156 1.19 3.91 0.68
C LEU A 156 1.62 2.61 -0.01
N ASN A 157 2.74 2.60 -0.73
CA ASN A 157 3.27 1.39 -1.36
C ASN A 157 3.69 0.33 -0.33
N PHE A 158 4.38 0.75 0.73
CA PHE A 158 4.78 -0.16 1.80
C PHE A 158 3.57 -0.79 2.51
N LEU A 159 2.54 0.00 2.79
CA LEU A 159 1.27 -0.50 3.34
C LEU A 159 0.59 -1.46 2.35
N TYR A 160 0.59 -1.13 1.06
CA TYR A 160 0.01 -1.97 0.02
C TYR A 160 0.65 -3.35 -0.05
N LYS A 161 1.99 -3.40 -0.11
CA LYS A 161 2.76 -4.65 -0.20
C LYS A 161 2.62 -5.51 1.06
N LYS A 162 2.45 -4.88 2.22
CA LYS A 162 2.15 -5.59 3.48
C LYS A 162 0.78 -6.27 3.47
N ILE A 163 -0.20 -5.70 2.75
CA ILE A 163 -1.57 -6.23 2.66
C ILE A 163 -1.70 -7.26 1.52
N ASN A 164 -1.01 -7.07 0.40
CA ASN A 164 -1.05 -7.95 -0.77
C ASN A 164 0.37 -8.31 -1.24
N PRO A 165 1.02 -9.31 -0.65
CA PRO A 165 2.39 -9.68 -1.01
C PRO A 165 2.52 -10.20 -2.44
N ASP A 166 1.44 -10.70 -3.03
CA ASP A 166 1.45 -11.39 -4.33
C ASP A 166 1.16 -10.48 -5.53
N LYS A 167 0.89 -9.18 -5.29
CA LYS A 167 0.55 -8.23 -6.36
C LYS A 167 1.59 -7.13 -6.47
N ASP A 168 2.28 -7.11 -7.60
CA ASP A 168 3.18 -6.01 -7.95
C ASP A 168 2.37 -4.81 -8.44
N PHE A 169 2.36 -3.74 -7.65
CA PHE A 169 1.83 -2.46 -8.11
C PHE A 169 2.83 -1.81 -9.08
N PRO A 170 2.41 -1.20 -10.20
CA PRO A 170 3.30 -0.59 -11.19
C PRO A 170 3.86 0.77 -10.72
N PHE A 171 4.36 0.83 -9.49
CA PHE A 171 4.89 2.04 -8.87
C PHE A 171 6.32 2.38 -9.32
N GLY A 172 7.06 1.41 -9.83
CA GLY A 172 8.43 1.62 -10.33
C GLY A 172 8.49 2.72 -11.39
N THR A 173 7.49 2.80 -12.26
CA THR A 173 7.40 3.82 -13.31
C THR A 173 7.14 5.21 -12.74
N PHE A 174 6.22 5.34 -11.77
CA PHE A 174 5.94 6.63 -11.12
C PHE A 174 7.13 7.13 -10.30
N PHE A 175 7.86 6.23 -9.64
CA PHE A 175 9.08 6.57 -8.91
C PHE A 175 10.19 7.06 -9.85
N LEU A 176 10.41 6.36 -10.98
CA LEU A 176 11.38 6.78 -11.99
C LEU A 176 11.04 8.16 -12.55
N ILE A 177 9.77 8.42 -12.87
CA ILE A 177 9.32 9.73 -13.36
C ILE A 177 9.54 10.82 -12.29
N GLY A 178 9.14 10.57 -11.05
CA GLY A 178 9.34 11.53 -9.94
C GLY A 178 10.82 11.84 -9.68
N ALA A 179 11.68 10.82 -9.69
CA ALA A 179 13.12 10.98 -9.55
C ALA A 179 13.73 11.78 -10.71
N LEU A 180 13.29 11.53 -11.95
CA LEU A 180 13.72 12.28 -13.14
C LEU A 180 13.33 13.76 -13.05
N VAL A 181 12.09 14.06 -12.65
CA VAL A 181 11.61 15.44 -12.47
C VAL A 181 12.41 16.15 -11.37
N GLY A 182 12.65 15.48 -10.24
CA GLY A 182 13.48 16.01 -9.16
C GLY A 182 14.91 16.32 -9.60
N LEU A 183 15.53 15.42 -10.36
CA LEU A 183 16.87 15.61 -10.92
C LEU A 183 16.92 16.80 -11.88
N ILE A 184 15.96 16.90 -12.81
CA ILE A 184 15.87 18.02 -13.77
C ILE A 184 15.72 19.35 -13.04
N THR A 185 14.89 19.39 -12.00
CA THR A 185 14.68 20.61 -11.18
C THR A 185 15.95 21.01 -10.45
N LEU A 186 16.67 20.04 -9.84
CA LEU A 186 17.94 20.30 -9.17
C LEU A 186 19.00 20.82 -10.14
N LEU A 187 19.15 20.20 -11.31
CA LEU A 187 20.10 20.63 -12.35
C LEU A 187 19.77 22.03 -12.86
N SER A 188 18.49 22.35 -13.04
CA SER A 188 18.06 23.69 -13.45
C SER A 188 18.41 24.74 -12.40
N PHE A 189 18.23 24.42 -11.12
CA PHE A 189 18.62 25.29 -10.01
C PHE A 189 20.14 25.50 -9.94
N LEU A 190 20.92 24.42 -10.06
CA LEU A 190 22.38 24.51 -10.06
C LEU A 190 22.91 25.33 -11.24
N TYR A 191 22.32 25.15 -12.42
CA TYR A 191 22.65 25.96 -13.60
C TYR A 191 22.36 27.45 -13.37
N TRP A 192 21.19 27.77 -12.81
CA TRP A 192 20.84 29.14 -12.45
C TRP A 192 21.76 29.72 -11.37
N ALA A 193 22.13 28.95 -10.35
CA ALA A 193 23.04 29.42 -9.30
C ALA A 193 24.43 29.73 -9.87
N ASN A 194 24.92 28.91 -10.79
CA ASN A 194 26.22 29.10 -11.42
C ASN A 194 26.25 30.28 -12.40
N SER A 195 25.11 30.68 -12.99
CA SER A 195 25.06 31.86 -13.87
C SER A 195 25.12 33.19 -13.10
N GLN A 196 24.96 33.17 -11.77
CA GLN A 196 25.05 34.37 -10.92
C GLN A 196 26.47 34.68 -10.44
N THR A 197 27.45 33.77 -10.59
CA THR A 197 28.83 34.07 -10.22
C THR A 197 29.49 34.94 -11.30
N PRO A 198 29.88 36.19 -10.99
CA PRO A 198 30.58 37.03 -11.95
C PRO A 198 31.90 36.35 -12.35
N ALA A 199 32.22 36.36 -13.64
CA ALA A 199 33.50 35.88 -14.13
C ALA A 199 34.62 36.69 -13.43
N ALA A 200 35.45 35.98 -12.67
CA ALA A 200 36.60 36.54 -11.97
C ALA A 200 37.69 36.99 -12.94
#